data_AF-A0A975AFC8-F1
#
_entry.id   AF-A0A975AFC8-F1
#
_cell.length_a   1.000
_cell.length_b   1.000
_cell.length_c   1.000
_cell.angle_alpha   90.00
_cell.angle_beta   90.00
_cell.angle_gamma   90.00
#
_symmetry.space_group_name_H-M   'P 1'
#
loop_
_entity.id
_entity.type
_entity.pdbx_description
1 polymer ?
#
loop_
_entity_poly.entity_id
_entity_poly.type
_entity_poly.pdbx_seq_one_letter_code
_entity_poly.pdbx_strand_id
1 'polypeptide(L)'
;MFYVEKEKENIIRNFLDSIKKTSSKDVVEIKNAIQKAKQDWAISQQYFDSVSEPDLVDYAIFNQKACEQKYAYLIKQAKQLNLIN
;
A
#
# COMPACT_ATOMS: atom_id res chain seq x y z
N MET A 1 -28.79 15.02 35.98
CA MET A 1 -29.08 14.86 34.54
C MET A 1 -27.88 15.21 33.65
N PHE A 2 -27.10 16.25 33.94
CA PHE A 2 -25.92 16.68 33.15
C PHE A 2 -24.71 15.71 33.06
N TYR A 3 -24.56 14.75 33.99
CA TYR A 3 -23.39 13.85 34.01
C TYR A 3 -23.45 12.74 32.95
N VAL A 4 -24.65 12.25 32.60
CA VAL A 4 -24.83 11.12 31.66
C VAL A 4 -24.52 11.52 30.21
N GLU A 5 -24.72 12.80 29.86
CA GLU A 5 -24.39 13.32 28.52
C GLU A 5 -22.88 13.43 28.26
N LYS A 6 -22.10 13.86 29.26
CA LYS A 6 -20.63 13.93 29.13
C LYS A 6 -19.98 12.57 28.89
N GLU A 7 -20.52 11.52 29.52
CA GLU A 7 -20.00 10.16 29.37
C GLU A 7 -20.27 9.61 27.96
N LYS A 8 -21.48 9.87 27.43
CA LYS A 8 -21.82 9.55 26.03
C LYS A 8 -20.93 10.30 25.04
N GLU A 9 -20.66 11.58 25.27
CA GLU A 9 -19.75 12.34 24.40
C GLU A 9 -18.33 11.78 24.42
N ASN A 10 -17.84 11.33 25.57
CA ASN A 10 -16.49 10.80 25.70
C ASN A 10 -16.34 9.46 24.97
N ILE A 11 -17.37 8.60 25.04
CA ILE A 11 -17.44 7.36 24.28
C ILE A 11 -17.45 7.64 22.78
N ILE A 12 -18.24 8.63 22.33
CA ILE A 12 -18.30 9.02 20.92
C ILE A 12 -16.93 9.56 20.44
N ARG A 13 -16.26 10.42 21.23
CA ARG A 13 -14.93 10.94 20.89
C ARG A 13 -13.91 9.80 20.75
N ASN A 14 -13.84 8.89 21.73
CA ASN A 14 -12.92 7.76 21.69
C ASN A 14 -13.17 6.83 20.48
N PHE A 15 -14.44 6.64 20.12
CA PHE A 15 -14.82 5.86 18.94
C PHE A 15 -14.41 6.57 17.63
N LEU A 16 -14.61 7.88 17.52
CA LEU A 16 -14.19 8.65 16.35
C LEU A 16 -12.67 8.68 16.18
N ASP A 17 -11.92 8.77 17.29
CA ASP A 17 -10.46 8.75 17.27
C ASP A 17 -9.92 7.38 16.86
N SER A 18 -10.56 6.29 17.28
CA SER A 18 -10.17 4.95 16.83
C SER A 18 -10.43 4.74 15.34
N ILE A 19 -11.54 5.24 14.80
CA ILE A 19 -11.83 5.21 13.36
C ILE A 19 -10.80 6.01 12.57
N LYS A 20 -10.48 7.24 13.00
CA LYS A 20 -9.45 8.08 12.34
C LYS A 20 -8.06 7.44 12.40
N LYS A 21 -7.74 6.78 13.51
CA LYS A 21 -6.45 6.09 13.67
C LYS A 21 -6.35 4.87 12.77
N THR A 22 -7.43 4.10 12.63
CA THR A 22 -7.50 2.97 11.69
C THR A 22 -7.36 3.45 10.24
N SER A 23 -8.12 4.48 9.83
CA SER A 23 -8.05 4.98 8.45
C SER A 23 -6.68 5.56 8.10
N SER A 24 -6.06 6.34 9.01
CA SER A 24 -4.70 6.87 8.80
C SER A 24 -3.65 5.77 8.70
N LYS A 25 -3.77 4.70 9.51
CA LYS A 25 -2.87 3.55 9.44
C LYS A 25 -3.00 2.83 8.09
N ASP A 26 -4.23 2.57 7.64
CA ASP A 26 -4.49 1.90 6.36
C ASP A 26 -3.95 2.72 5.17
N VAL A 27 -4.09 4.05 5.22
CA VAL A 27 -3.50 4.96 4.21
C VAL A 27 -1.98 4.83 4.18
N VAL A 28 -1.33 4.81 5.35
CA VAL A 28 0.13 4.69 5.45
C VAL A 28 0.59 3.32 4.94
N GLU A 29 -0.12 2.24 5.27
CA GLU A 29 0.20 0.89 4.79
C GLU A 29 0.10 0.77 3.27
N ILE A 30 -0.95 1.33 2.66
CA ILE A 30 -1.10 1.34 1.20
C ILE A 30 0.02 2.15 0.54
N LYS A 31 0.38 3.32 1.07
CA LYS A 31 1.48 4.13 0.54
C LYS A 31 2.83 3.40 0.63
N ASN A 32 3.09 2.75 1.76
CA ASN A 32 4.30 1.95 1.94
C ASN A 32 4.35 0.76 0.98
N ALA A 33 3.22 0.08 0.76
CA ALA A 33 3.11 -1.02 -0.20
C ALA A 33 3.40 -0.56 -1.64
N ILE A 34 2.89 0.61 -2.03
CA ILE A 34 3.18 1.23 -3.34
C ILE A 34 4.67 1.54 -3.50
N GLN A 35 5.27 2.17 -2.48
CA GLN A 35 6.70 2.51 -2.51
C GLN A 35 7.56 1.25 -2.62
N LYS A 36 7.24 0.21 -1.85
CA LYS A 36 7.93 -1.07 -1.92
C LYS A 36 7.77 -1.71 -3.30
N ALA A 37 6.55 -1.77 -3.85
CA ALA A 37 6.33 -2.35 -5.17
C ALA A 37 7.08 -1.59 -6.28
N LYS A 38 7.23 -0.27 -6.16
CA LYS A 38 8.06 0.53 -7.08
C LYS A 38 9.54 0.16 -6.97
N GLN A 39 10.05 -0.01 -5.75
CA GLN A 39 11.44 -0.45 -5.52
C GLN A 39 11.68 -1.86 -6.06
N ASP A 40 10.77 -2.81 -5.76
CA ASP A 40 10.82 -4.18 -6.27
C ASP A 40 10.83 -4.20 -7.80
N TRP A 41 10.01 -3.35 -8.45
CA TRP A 41 10.00 -3.22 -9.90
C TRP A 41 11.33 -2.70 -10.45
N ALA A 42 11.91 -1.65 -9.86
CA ALA A 42 13.22 -1.16 -10.27
C ALA A 42 14.32 -2.22 -10.11
N ILE A 43 14.30 -2.99 -9.02
CA ILE A 43 15.24 -4.09 -8.79
C ILE A 43 15.04 -5.19 -9.84
N SER A 44 13.79 -5.53 -10.18
CA SER A 44 13.50 -6.54 -11.20
C SER A 44 13.99 -6.13 -12.59
N GLN A 45 13.92 -4.84 -12.93
CA GLN A 45 14.47 -4.30 -14.17
C GLN A 45 16.00 -4.43 -14.19
N GLN A 46 16.67 -4.02 -13.11
CA GLN A 46 18.12 -4.17 -12.99
C GLN A 46 18.56 -5.64 -13.08
N TYR A 47 17.81 -6.54 -12.46
CA TYR A 47 18.08 -7.97 -12.54
C TYR A 47 17.95 -8.50 -13.97
N PHE A 48 16.85 -8.15 -14.66
CA PHE A 48 16.63 -8.50 -16.06
C PHE A 48 17.74 -7.96 -16.98
N ASP A 49 18.21 -6.73 -16.76
CA ASP A 49 19.30 -6.14 -17.54
C ASP A 49 20.65 -6.82 -17.27
N SER A 50 20.84 -7.40 -16.08
CA SER A 50 22.10 -8.02 -15.65
C SER A 50 22.21 -9.53 -15.88
N VAL A 51 21.10 -10.23 -16.08
CA VAL A 51 21.10 -11.69 -16.11
C VAL A 51 21.73 -12.22 -17.41
N SER A 52 22.78 -13.03 -17.27
CA SER A 52 23.45 -13.69 -18.39
C SER A 52 23.20 -15.21 -18.44
N GLU A 53 22.76 -15.79 -17.33
CA GLU A 53 22.48 -17.22 -17.22
C GLU A 53 21.21 -17.57 -18.00
N PRO A 54 21.29 -18.39 -19.08
CA PRO A 54 20.13 -18.69 -19.92
C PRO A 54 18.93 -19.25 -19.15
N ASP A 55 19.19 -20.10 -18.15
CA ASP A 55 18.16 -20.74 -17.33
C ASP A 55 17.42 -19.75 -16.40
N LEU A 56 17.95 -18.54 -16.21
CA LEU A 56 17.38 -17.51 -15.36
C LEU A 56 16.69 -16.39 -16.14
N VAL A 57 16.84 -16.33 -17.47
CA VAL A 57 16.24 -15.28 -18.32
C VAL A 57 14.72 -15.32 -18.23
N ASP A 58 14.11 -16.50 -18.33
CA ASP A 58 12.66 -16.66 -18.23
C ASP A 58 12.13 -16.22 -16.86
N TYR A 59 12.87 -16.55 -15.81
CA TYR A 59 12.56 -16.07 -14.46
C TYR A 59 12.65 -14.55 -14.37
N ALA A 60 13.68 -13.93 -14.96
CA ALA A 60 13.84 -12.48 -14.95
C ALA A 60 12.68 -11.77 -15.67
N ILE A 61 12.26 -12.27 -16.85
CA ILE A 61 11.12 -11.77 -17.60
C ILE A 61 9.83 -11.87 -16.77
N PHE A 62 9.58 -13.04 -16.17
CA PHE A 62 8.39 -13.27 -15.36
C PHE A 62 8.37 -12.36 -14.13
N ASN A 63 9.49 -12.26 -13.42
CA ASN A 63 9.62 -11.44 -12.23
C ASN A 63 9.39 -9.96 -12.53
N GLN A 64 9.99 -9.42 -13.60
CA GLN A 64 9.79 -8.04 -14.01
C GLN A 64 8.31 -7.73 -14.32
N LYS A 65 7.64 -8.61 -15.09
CA LYS A 65 6.22 -8.47 -15.39
C LYS A 65 5.33 -8.58 -14.14
N ALA A 66 5.69 -9.44 -13.19
CA ALA A 66 4.95 -9.59 -11.95
C ALA A 66 5.07 -8.34 -11.06
N CYS A 67 6.27 -7.77 -10.93
CA CYS A 67 6.50 -6.54 -10.18
C CYS A 67 5.78 -5.34 -10.80
N GLU A 68 5.83 -5.19 -12.13
CA GLU A 68 5.10 -4.16 -12.87
C GLU A 68 3.59 -4.24 -12.61
N GLN A 69 3.00 -5.42 -12.80
CA GLN A 69 1.57 -5.64 -12.59
C GLN A 69 1.15 -5.36 -11.15
N LYS A 70 1.95 -5.77 -10.17
CA LYS A 70 1.70 -5.51 -8.75
C LYS A 70 1.71 -4.02 -8.45
N TYR A 71 2.70 -3.28 -8.96
CA TYR A 71 2.78 -1.84 -8.79
C TYR A 71 1.56 -1.15 -9.43
N ALA A 72 1.22 -1.48 -10.68
CA ALA A 72 0.08 -0.93 -11.39
C ALA A 72 -1.25 -1.20 -10.66
N TYR A 73 -1.44 -2.41 -10.14
CA TYR A 73 -2.59 -2.77 -9.32
C TYR A 73 -2.70 -1.89 -8.08
N LEU A 74 -1.62 -1.73 -7.30
CA LEU A 74 -1.63 -0.93 -6.08
C LEU A 74 -1.92 0.56 -6.36
N ILE A 75 -1.40 1.10 -7.46
CA ILE A 75 -1.74 2.46 -7.91
C ILE A 75 -3.23 2.57 -8.25
N LYS A 76 -3.80 1.59 -8.97
CA LYS A 76 -5.24 1.57 -9.29
C LYS A 76 -6.09 1.54 -8.01
N GLN A 77 -5.74 0.69 -7.04
CA GLN A 77 -6.46 0.61 -5.76
C GLN A 77 -6.37 1.93 -4.99
N ALA A 78 -5.19 2.55 -4.91
CA ALA A 78 -5.03 3.81 -4.18
C ALA A 78 -5.79 4.98 -4.84
N LYS A 79 -5.89 5.00 -6.18
CA LYS A 79 -6.74 5.97 -6.89
C LYS A 79 -8.22 5.77 -6.58
N GLN A 80 -8.71 4.52 -6.60
CA GLN A 80 -10.10 4.20 -6.26
C GLN A 80 -10.48 4.61 -4.83
N LEU A 81 -9.50 4.56 -3.92
CA LEU A 81 -9.65 4.96 -2.52
C LEU A 81 -9.37 6.46 -2.28
N ASN A 82 -9.08 7.25 -3.33
CA ASN A 82 -8.68 8.67 -3.25
C ASN A 82 -7.49 8.93 -2.30
N LEU A 83 -6.57 7.96 -2.20
CA LEU A 83 -5.38 8.05 -1.34
C LEU A 83 -4.19 8.75 -2.00
N ILE A 84 -4.25 8.88 -3.33
CA ILE A 84 -3.28 9.54 -4.19
C ILE A 84 -4.04 10.38 -5.22
N ASN A 85 -3.63 11.63 -5.41
CA ASN A 85 -4.13 12.56 -6.42
C ASN A 85 -3.04 12.80 -7.46
#